data_AF-A0A1F9VT39-F1
#
_entry.id   AF-A0A1F9VT39-F1
#
_cell.length_a   1.000
_cell.length_b   1.000
_cell.length_c   1.000
_cell.angle_alpha   90.00
_cell.angle_beta   90.00
_cell.angle_gamma   90.00
#
_symmetry.space_group_name_H-M   'P 1'
#
loop_
_entity.id
_entity.type
_entity.pdbx_description
1 polymer ?
#
loop_
_entity_poly.entity_id
_entity_poly.type
_entity_poly.pdbx_seq_one_letter_code
_entity_poly.pdbx_strand_id
1 'polypeptide(L)'
;MESLKGQKRRARRGVSLLEMIIYIAIISIAMAAFAKFFAGFSKTAKKSENEMKGSFDMRLLMARVEDDLYEANQVEGVSSGSITFRCDIVKTPGYLLDGDFDADGVANIKDTDDDNDASLKFSLAAAQQWQAGYDLEDDDDDNDGQVDVRLSIYYSAPEKKVFRALYVNGGAPAIKELSARISSFTFISYGSKREDLGRNIDLGADGVSGTGDAGEGDGIISEREIDWVQPPAGHGDRSGGVDTAAELKYITSVAVYAEADANADRKTDSMLGTEIMPPLLALKRRR
;
A
#
# COMPACT_ATOMS: atom_id res chain seq x y z
N MET A 1 52.71 -66.95 -21.76
CA MET A 1 53.71 -65.87 -21.75
C MET A 1 53.01 -64.57 -21.38
N GLU A 2 52.80 -64.31 -20.09
CA GLU A 2 52.42 -62.99 -19.60
C GLU A 2 53.42 -62.60 -18.52
N SER A 3 54.24 -61.60 -18.86
CA SER A 3 55.29 -61.05 -18.03
C SER A 3 54.65 -60.25 -16.89
N LEU A 4 54.59 -60.85 -15.70
CA LEU A 4 54.25 -60.18 -14.46
C LEU A 4 55.36 -59.15 -14.14
N LYS A 5 55.20 -57.95 -14.66
CA LYS A 5 55.99 -56.76 -14.31
C LYS A 5 55.94 -56.58 -12.80
N GLY A 6 57.06 -56.84 -12.14
CA GLY A 6 57.25 -56.62 -10.71
C GLY A 6 56.91 -55.17 -10.32
N GLN A 7 55.80 -55.00 -9.61
CA GLN A 7 55.54 -53.79 -8.85
C GLN A 7 56.62 -53.69 -7.77
N LYS A 8 57.61 -52.83 -8.01
CA LYS A 8 58.52 -52.34 -6.98
C LYS A 8 57.67 -51.79 -5.84
N ARG A 9 57.53 -52.55 -4.75
CA ARG A 9 56.98 -52.08 -3.48
C ARG A 9 57.89 -50.94 -3.01
N ARG A 10 57.50 -49.69 -3.33
CA ARG A 10 58.11 -48.50 -2.75
C ARG A 10 57.96 -48.63 -1.24
N ALA A 11 59.07 -48.76 -0.53
CA ALA A 11 59.09 -48.72 0.93
C ALA A 11 58.40 -47.42 1.36
N ARG A 12 57.25 -47.55 2.05
CA ARG A 12 56.54 -46.41 2.61
C ARG A 12 57.45 -45.82 3.69
N ARG A 13 58.11 -44.71 3.39
CA ARG A 13 58.82 -43.92 4.39
C ARG A 13 57.77 -43.43 5.39
N GLY A 14 57.93 -43.79 6.67
CA GLY A 14 57.09 -43.28 7.74
C GLY A 14 57.26 -41.76 7.88
N VAL A 15 56.18 -41.07 8.23
CA VAL A 15 56.18 -39.63 8.50
C VAL A 15 56.80 -39.42 9.87
N SER A 16 57.75 -38.49 9.98
CA SER A 16 58.33 -38.14 11.28
C SER A 16 57.33 -37.36 12.15
N LEU A 17 57.48 -37.45 13.47
CA LEU A 17 56.62 -36.71 14.41
C LEU A 17 56.70 -35.18 14.18
N LEU A 18 57.88 -34.68 13.76
CA LEU A 18 58.08 -33.29 13.39
C LEU A 18 57.27 -32.89 12.14
N GLU A 19 57.30 -33.70 11.08
CA GLU A 19 56.50 -33.47 9.86
C GLU A 19 55.01 -33.46 10.18
N MET A 20 54.51 -34.34 11.06
CA MET A 20 53.12 -34.30 11.51
C MET A 20 52.77 -32.99 12.22
N ILE A 21 53.62 -32.50 13.12
CA ILE A 21 53.39 -31.22 13.83
C ILE A 21 53.30 -30.07 12.83
N ILE A 22 54.21 -30.03 11.84
CA ILE A 22 54.21 -29.00 10.79
C ILE A 22 52.92 -29.08 9.96
N TYR A 23 52.50 -30.28 9.55
CA TYR A 23 51.25 -30.44 8.79
C TYR A 23 50.02 -30.00 9.59
N ILE A 24 49.93 -30.39 10.87
CA ILE A 24 48.83 -29.97 11.75
C ILE A 24 48.83 -28.45 11.91
N ALA A 25 50.01 -27.82 12.09
CA ALA A 25 50.12 -26.37 12.19
C ALA A 25 49.63 -25.67 10.91
N ILE A 26 50.08 -26.10 9.73
CA ILE A 26 49.65 -25.53 8.44
C ILE A 26 48.14 -25.71 8.24
N ILE A 27 47.61 -26.91 8.50
CA ILE A 27 46.18 -27.19 8.39
C ILE A 27 45.39 -26.33 9.37
N SER A 28 45.85 -26.15 10.61
CA SER A 28 45.16 -25.31 11.60
C SER A 28 45.06 -23.84 11.18
N ILE A 29 46.13 -23.29 10.58
CA ILE A 29 46.14 -21.92 10.04
C ILE A 29 45.17 -21.81 8.87
N ALA A 30 45.19 -22.78 7.94
CA ALA A 30 44.26 -22.82 6.81
C ALA A 30 42.80 -22.94 7.26
N MET A 31 42.52 -23.79 8.24
CA MET A 31 41.18 -23.95 8.83
C MET A 31 40.71 -22.67 9.52
N ALA A 32 41.59 -21.97 10.24
CA ALA A 32 41.25 -20.68 10.87
C ALA A 32 40.94 -19.59 9.82
N ALA A 33 41.69 -19.53 8.72
CA ALA A 33 41.41 -18.63 7.61
C ALA A 33 40.08 -18.97 6.93
N PHE A 34 39.83 -20.25 6.66
CA PHE A 34 38.60 -20.73 6.05
C PHE A 34 37.37 -20.48 6.92
N ALA A 35 37.48 -20.66 8.24
CA ALA A 35 36.40 -20.38 9.19
C ALA A 35 36.00 -18.90 9.16
N LYS A 36 36.96 -17.97 9.12
CA LYS A 36 36.67 -16.53 9.00
C LYS A 36 35.97 -16.21 7.68
N PHE A 37 36.45 -16.79 6.58
CA PHE A 37 35.83 -16.60 5.26
C PHE A 37 34.39 -17.12 5.25
N PHE A 38 34.15 -18.34 5.75
CA PHE A 38 32.83 -18.94 5.80
C PHE A 38 31.85 -18.17 6.69
N ALA A 39 32.31 -17.66 7.83
CA ALA A 39 31.50 -16.80 8.70
C ALA A 39 31.12 -15.48 8.01
N GLY A 40 32.07 -14.85 7.30
CA GLY A 40 31.81 -13.66 6.50
C GLY A 40 30.79 -13.92 5.39
N PHE A 41 31.00 -14.98 4.61
CA PHE A 41 30.08 -15.39 3.54
C PHE A 41 28.67 -15.69 4.07
N SER A 42 28.57 -16.45 5.16
CA SER A 42 27.28 -16.80 5.78
C SER A 42 26.52 -15.56 6.26
N LYS A 43 27.22 -14.56 6.82
CA LYS A 43 26.63 -13.31 7.26
C LYS A 43 26.09 -12.50 6.06
N THR A 44 26.88 -12.39 4.99
CA THR A 44 26.46 -11.70 3.77
C THR A 44 25.28 -12.41 3.10
N ALA A 45 25.32 -13.74 3.00
CA ALA A 45 24.23 -14.52 2.42
C ALA A 45 22.91 -14.31 3.19
N LYS A 46 22.94 -14.39 4.52
CA LYS A 46 21.76 -14.12 5.36
C LYS A 46 21.26 -12.69 5.25
N LYS A 47 22.15 -11.70 5.17
CA LYS A 47 21.75 -10.30 4.97
C LYS A 47 21.00 -10.14 3.65
N SER A 48 21.56 -10.68 2.56
CA SER A 48 20.93 -10.66 1.24
C SER A 48 19.59 -11.39 1.22
N GLU A 49 19.47 -12.51 1.91
CA GLU A 49 18.21 -13.27 2.03
C GLU A 49 17.13 -12.45 2.75
N ASN A 50 17.49 -11.78 3.85
CA ASN A 50 16.57 -10.92 4.61
C ASN A 50 16.12 -9.70 3.79
N GLU A 51 17.05 -9.04 3.09
CA GLU A 51 16.75 -7.90 2.20
C GLU A 51 15.80 -8.32 1.07
N MET A 52 16.06 -9.47 0.43
CA MET A 52 15.18 -10.00 -0.63
C MET A 52 13.79 -10.33 -0.11
N LYS A 53 13.69 -10.95 1.06
CA LYS A 53 12.40 -11.27 1.69
C LYS A 53 11.64 -10.00 2.05
N GLY A 54 12.29 -9.04 2.71
CA GLY A 54 11.68 -7.73 3.04
C GLY A 54 11.18 -7.01 1.79
N SER A 55 11.98 -6.99 0.71
CA SER A 55 11.59 -6.39 -0.56
C SER A 55 10.37 -7.06 -1.20
N PHE A 56 10.30 -8.39 -1.18
CA PHE A 56 9.14 -9.13 -1.70
C PHE A 56 7.87 -8.84 -0.89
N ASP A 57 7.96 -8.91 0.44
CA ASP A 57 6.83 -8.68 1.35
C ASP A 57 6.30 -7.23 1.20
N MET A 58 7.19 -6.25 1.02
CA MET A 58 6.79 -4.86 0.77
C MET A 58 6.14 -4.65 -0.60
N ARG A 59 6.64 -5.30 -1.67
CA ARG A 59 6.01 -5.19 -3.00
C ARG A 59 4.61 -5.79 -2.99
N LEU A 60 4.44 -6.93 -2.32
CA LEU A 60 3.13 -7.55 -2.16
C LEU A 60 2.19 -6.67 -1.32
N LEU A 61 2.69 -6.05 -0.26
CA LEU A 61 1.94 -5.07 0.53
C LEU A 61 1.48 -3.90 -0.34
N MET A 62 2.41 -3.26 -1.06
CA MET A 62 2.09 -2.10 -1.90
C MET A 62 1.09 -2.45 -3.00
N ALA A 63 1.26 -3.58 -3.68
CA ALA A 63 0.31 -4.01 -4.70
C ALA A 63 -1.11 -4.22 -4.15
N ARG A 64 -1.25 -4.69 -2.91
CA ARG A 64 -2.57 -4.87 -2.26
C ARG A 64 -3.18 -3.53 -1.84
N VAL A 65 -2.37 -2.66 -1.25
CA VAL A 65 -2.80 -1.32 -0.85
C VAL A 65 -3.20 -0.50 -2.09
N GLU A 66 -2.44 -0.62 -3.17
CA GLU A 66 -2.71 0.00 -4.47
C GLU A 66 -4.02 -0.52 -5.08
N ASP A 67 -4.25 -1.84 -5.09
CA ASP A 67 -5.51 -2.43 -5.57
C ASP A 67 -6.75 -1.99 -4.79
N ASP A 68 -6.62 -1.77 -3.49
CA ASP A 68 -7.72 -1.25 -2.67
C ASP A 68 -7.91 0.27 -2.89
N LEU A 69 -6.83 1.05 -2.94
CA LEU A 69 -6.89 2.51 -3.14
C LEU A 69 -7.35 2.88 -4.55
N TYR A 70 -7.05 2.09 -5.58
CA TYR A 70 -7.57 2.33 -6.94
C TYR A 70 -9.09 2.27 -7.05
N GLU A 71 -9.79 1.79 -6.02
CA GLU A 71 -11.25 1.70 -5.99
C GLU A 71 -11.82 2.66 -4.93
N ALA A 72 -10.99 3.56 -4.40
CA ALA A 72 -11.41 4.55 -3.41
C ALA A 72 -12.21 5.67 -4.07
N ASN A 73 -13.50 5.73 -3.77
CA ASN A 73 -14.43 6.75 -4.26
C ASN A 73 -14.30 8.04 -3.45
N GLN A 74 -14.30 7.91 -2.13
CA GLN A 74 -14.27 9.03 -1.18
C GLN A 74 -13.46 8.66 0.06
N VAL A 75 -12.55 9.54 0.47
CA VAL A 75 -11.86 9.41 1.76
C VAL A 75 -12.77 9.90 2.89
N GLU A 76 -12.94 9.08 3.93
CA GLU A 76 -13.74 9.40 5.12
C GLU A 76 -12.89 9.70 6.35
N GLY A 77 -11.62 9.30 6.34
CA GLY A 77 -10.67 9.66 7.39
C GLY A 77 -9.26 9.27 7.01
N VAL A 78 -8.30 10.13 7.33
CA VAL A 78 -6.88 9.88 7.05
C VAL A 78 -6.02 10.28 8.24
N SER A 79 -4.95 9.52 8.43
CA SER A 79 -3.86 9.82 9.34
C SER A 79 -2.58 9.22 8.76
N SER A 80 -1.43 9.59 9.33
CA SER A 80 -0.17 8.97 8.92
C SER A 80 -0.18 7.45 9.04
N GLY A 81 -0.91 6.86 9.99
CA GLY A 81 -0.95 5.41 10.21
C GLY A 81 -2.17 4.70 9.63
N SER A 82 -3.15 5.42 9.11
CA SER A 82 -4.43 4.83 8.67
C SER A 82 -5.14 5.65 7.61
N ILE A 83 -5.83 4.98 6.69
CA ILE A 83 -6.78 5.62 5.78
C ILE A 83 -8.07 4.81 5.73
N THR A 84 -9.19 5.51 5.72
CA THR A 84 -10.54 4.94 5.59
C THR A 84 -11.25 5.61 4.44
N PHE A 85 -11.85 4.82 3.56
CA PHE A 85 -12.50 5.30 2.36
C PHE A 85 -13.68 4.40 1.97
N ARG A 86 -14.61 4.98 1.22
CA ARG A 86 -15.66 4.24 0.52
C ARG A 86 -15.12 3.66 -0.77
N CYS A 87 -15.57 2.48 -1.11
CA CYS A 87 -15.30 1.88 -2.40
C CYS A 87 -16.58 1.29 -2.97
N ASP A 88 -16.50 0.95 -4.25
CA ASP A 88 -17.58 0.33 -5.01
C ASP A 88 -17.97 -1.06 -4.43
N ILE A 89 -19.26 -1.41 -4.55
CA ILE A 89 -19.86 -2.67 -4.10
C ILE A 89 -19.17 -3.91 -4.70
N VAL A 90 -18.44 -3.76 -5.80
CA VAL A 90 -17.62 -4.86 -6.38
C VAL A 90 -16.61 -5.47 -5.40
N LYS A 91 -16.26 -4.77 -4.31
CA LYS A 91 -15.40 -5.31 -3.25
C LYS A 91 -16.14 -6.17 -2.23
N THR A 92 -17.47 -6.22 -2.29
CA THR A 92 -18.31 -7.08 -1.43
C THR A 92 -18.03 -8.56 -1.72
N PRO A 93 -17.77 -9.39 -0.69
CA PRO A 93 -17.54 -10.80 -0.88
C PRO A 93 -18.76 -11.48 -1.52
N GLY A 94 -18.59 -12.03 -2.72
CA GLY A 94 -19.65 -12.73 -3.43
C GLY A 94 -20.44 -11.86 -4.41
N TYR A 95 -20.03 -10.60 -4.64
CA TYR A 95 -20.59 -9.77 -5.71
C TYR A 95 -20.43 -10.46 -7.07
N LEU A 96 -21.53 -10.57 -7.82
CA LEU A 96 -21.57 -11.23 -9.12
C LEU A 96 -21.50 -10.18 -10.22
N LEU A 97 -20.28 -9.86 -10.65
CA LEU A 97 -20.02 -8.87 -11.72
C LEU A 97 -20.75 -9.16 -13.03
N ASP A 98 -20.87 -10.44 -13.38
CA ASP A 98 -21.59 -10.91 -14.58
C ASP A 98 -23.06 -11.28 -14.28
N GLY A 99 -23.53 -10.96 -13.08
CA GLY A 99 -24.93 -11.08 -12.67
C GLY A 99 -25.80 -9.97 -13.27
N ASP A 100 -27.08 -10.01 -12.92
CA ASP A 100 -28.11 -9.05 -13.31
C ASP A 100 -29.11 -9.03 -12.15
N PHE A 101 -28.87 -8.16 -11.16
CA PHE A 101 -29.57 -8.18 -9.87
C PHE A 101 -31.01 -7.69 -9.96
N ASP A 102 -31.29 -6.72 -10.82
CA ASP A 102 -32.63 -6.15 -11.01
C ASP A 102 -33.40 -6.79 -12.18
N ALA A 103 -32.72 -7.65 -12.97
CA ALA A 103 -33.24 -8.37 -14.13
C ALA A 103 -33.60 -7.48 -15.33
N ASP A 104 -32.93 -6.35 -15.51
CA ASP A 104 -33.13 -5.46 -16.67
C ASP A 104 -32.38 -5.93 -17.94
N GLY A 105 -31.52 -6.94 -17.81
CA GLY A 105 -30.72 -7.53 -18.88
C GLY A 105 -29.36 -6.87 -19.10
N VAL A 106 -28.95 -5.93 -18.24
CA VAL A 106 -27.62 -5.36 -18.13
C VAL A 106 -26.85 -6.14 -17.07
N ALA A 107 -25.55 -6.33 -17.30
CA ALA A 107 -24.72 -6.98 -16.28
C ALA A 107 -24.31 -5.96 -15.24
N ASN A 108 -24.36 -6.31 -13.96
CA ASN A 108 -24.00 -5.44 -12.82
C ASN A 108 -22.73 -4.59 -13.04
N ILE A 109 -21.68 -5.12 -13.66
CA ILE A 109 -20.45 -4.35 -13.95
C ILE A 109 -20.65 -3.15 -14.90
N LYS A 110 -21.76 -3.09 -15.63
CA LYS A 110 -22.15 -2.02 -16.56
C LYS A 110 -23.47 -1.36 -16.18
N ASP A 111 -24.11 -1.91 -15.16
CA ASP A 111 -25.29 -1.32 -14.60
C ASP A 111 -24.84 -0.33 -13.51
N THR A 112 -25.63 0.72 -13.35
CA THR A 112 -25.30 1.92 -12.56
C THR A 112 -26.53 2.38 -11.78
N ASP A 113 -27.48 1.46 -11.64
CA ASP A 113 -28.75 1.54 -10.91
C ASP A 113 -29.13 0.10 -10.54
N ASP A 114 -28.17 -0.67 -10.00
CA ASP A 114 -28.30 -2.13 -9.77
C ASP A 114 -29.43 -2.47 -8.76
N ASP A 115 -29.95 -1.47 -8.05
CA ASP A 115 -31.03 -1.53 -7.07
C ASP A 115 -32.35 -0.84 -7.53
N ASN A 116 -32.33 -0.19 -8.72
CA ASN A 116 -33.44 0.50 -9.38
C ASN A 116 -34.04 1.70 -8.61
N ASP A 117 -33.24 2.36 -7.78
CA ASP A 117 -33.69 3.47 -6.95
C ASP A 117 -33.39 4.86 -7.54
N ALA A 118 -32.61 4.93 -8.63
CA ALA A 118 -32.32 6.17 -9.33
C ALA A 118 -33.60 6.86 -9.83
N SER A 119 -34.65 6.10 -10.15
CA SER A 119 -35.98 6.63 -10.54
C SER A 119 -36.72 7.36 -9.41
N LEU A 120 -36.39 7.07 -8.15
CA LEU A 120 -36.96 7.74 -6.97
C LEU A 120 -36.20 9.01 -6.60
N LYS A 121 -34.90 9.06 -6.91
CA LYS A 121 -34.02 10.19 -6.56
C LYS A 121 -33.88 11.22 -7.70
N PHE A 122 -34.08 10.83 -8.96
CA PHE A 122 -33.75 11.69 -10.10
C PHE A 122 -34.84 11.77 -11.19
N SER A 123 -34.81 12.87 -11.95
CA SER A 123 -35.82 13.21 -12.95
C SER A 123 -35.57 12.66 -14.37
N LEU A 124 -34.45 11.95 -14.61
CA LEU A 124 -34.19 11.31 -15.90
C LEU A 124 -34.99 10.01 -16.02
N ALA A 125 -35.34 9.64 -17.26
CA ALA A 125 -35.96 8.34 -17.52
C ALA A 125 -34.95 7.20 -17.31
N ALA A 126 -35.40 6.05 -16.81
CA ALA A 126 -34.56 4.86 -16.49
C ALA A 126 -33.50 4.56 -17.56
N ALA A 127 -33.90 4.48 -18.83
CA ALA A 127 -33.00 4.21 -19.96
C ALA A 127 -31.88 5.25 -20.22
N GLN A 128 -31.87 6.37 -19.48
CA GLN A 128 -30.89 7.46 -19.57
C GLN A 128 -30.12 7.67 -18.26
N GLN A 129 -30.48 6.99 -17.17
CA GLN A 129 -29.89 7.19 -15.85
C GLN A 129 -28.42 6.74 -15.81
N TRP A 130 -28.08 5.67 -16.53
CA TRP A 130 -26.70 5.21 -16.70
C TRP A 130 -25.72 6.22 -17.31
N GLN A 131 -26.23 7.19 -18.07
CA GLN A 131 -25.38 8.22 -18.71
C GLN A 131 -24.88 9.27 -17.73
N ALA A 132 -25.53 9.37 -16.57
CA ALA A 132 -25.25 10.37 -15.56
C ALA A 132 -24.58 9.78 -14.31
N GLY A 133 -24.60 8.45 -14.16
CA GLY A 133 -23.98 7.72 -13.06
C GLY A 133 -24.61 8.09 -11.73
N TYR A 134 -25.88 7.73 -11.54
CA TYR A 134 -26.67 8.21 -10.41
C TYR A 134 -26.58 7.34 -9.14
N ASP A 135 -26.27 6.03 -9.24
CA ASP A 135 -25.83 5.16 -8.11
C ASP A 135 -24.65 5.72 -7.30
N LEU A 136 -23.95 6.67 -7.90
CA LEU A 136 -22.62 7.05 -7.51
C LEU A 136 -22.61 8.05 -6.35
N GLU A 137 -23.79 8.53 -5.93
CA GLU A 137 -23.93 9.59 -4.93
C GLU A 137 -24.27 9.11 -3.51
N ASP A 138 -24.86 7.92 -3.32
CA ASP A 138 -25.17 7.36 -2.00
C ASP A 138 -24.39 6.10 -1.62
N ASP A 139 -23.87 5.33 -2.58
CA ASP A 139 -23.15 4.07 -2.33
C ASP A 139 -23.99 3.12 -1.43
N ASP A 140 -25.29 2.95 -1.76
CA ASP A 140 -26.33 2.16 -1.07
C ASP A 140 -27.08 1.27 -2.09
N ASP A 141 -26.34 0.45 -2.81
CA ASP A 141 -26.76 -0.38 -3.95
C ASP A 141 -27.66 -1.57 -3.53
N ASP A 142 -28.05 -1.68 -2.25
CA ASP A 142 -29.08 -2.61 -1.78
C ASP A 142 -30.28 -1.94 -1.07
N ASN A 143 -30.31 -0.61 -1.07
CA ASN A 143 -31.37 0.23 -0.51
C ASN A 143 -31.65 -0.02 0.98
N ASP A 144 -30.62 -0.38 1.76
CA ASP A 144 -30.73 -0.59 3.19
C ASP A 144 -30.45 0.68 4.02
N GLY A 145 -30.06 1.76 3.35
CA GLY A 145 -29.76 3.05 3.96
C GLY A 145 -28.37 3.12 4.57
N GLN A 146 -27.48 2.17 4.28
CA GLN A 146 -26.08 2.14 4.71
C GLN A 146 -25.14 2.34 3.52
N VAL A 147 -23.88 2.64 3.85
CA VAL A 147 -22.82 2.57 2.85
C VAL A 147 -22.48 1.10 2.64
N ASP A 148 -22.53 0.64 1.39
CA ASP A 148 -22.28 -0.75 1.02
C ASP A 148 -20.89 -1.18 1.44
N VAL A 149 -19.86 -0.45 1.00
CA VAL A 149 -18.48 -0.86 1.25
C VAL A 149 -17.61 0.28 1.75
N ARG A 150 -17.05 0.04 2.93
CA ARG A 150 -15.99 0.85 3.52
C ARG A 150 -14.75 0.00 3.74
N LEU A 151 -13.61 0.54 3.36
CA LEU A 151 -12.30 -0.05 3.60
C LEU A 151 -11.47 0.83 4.51
N SER A 152 -10.76 0.20 5.43
CA SER A 152 -9.77 0.85 6.28
C SER A 152 -8.46 0.09 6.22
N ILE A 153 -7.38 0.78 5.88
CA ILE A 153 -6.02 0.25 5.90
C ILE A 153 -5.30 0.93 7.05
N TYR A 154 -4.74 0.17 7.98
CA TYR A 154 -4.06 0.74 9.15
C TYR A 154 -2.83 -0.06 9.56
N TYR A 155 -1.85 0.65 10.11
CA TYR A 155 -0.62 0.08 10.64
C TYR A 155 -0.70 -0.08 12.17
N SER A 156 -0.43 -1.29 12.64
CA SER A 156 -0.26 -1.58 14.07
C SER A 156 1.22 -1.58 14.41
N ALA A 157 1.71 -0.47 14.97
CA ALA A 157 3.10 -0.34 15.42
C ALA A 157 3.51 -1.39 16.47
N PRO A 158 2.67 -1.76 17.46
CA PRO A 158 3.01 -2.83 18.41
C PRO A 158 3.20 -4.19 17.75
N GLU A 159 2.43 -4.48 16.71
CA GLU A 159 2.48 -5.76 16.00
C GLU A 159 3.43 -5.77 14.80
N LYS A 160 3.90 -4.59 14.35
CA LYS A 160 4.69 -4.42 13.13
C LYS A 160 3.99 -5.01 11.90
N LYS A 161 2.68 -4.75 11.79
CA LYS A 161 1.78 -5.33 10.78
C LYS A 161 0.87 -4.28 10.18
N VAL A 162 0.52 -4.48 8.92
CA VAL A 162 -0.50 -3.69 8.23
C VAL A 162 -1.74 -4.54 8.05
N PHE A 163 -2.89 -3.98 8.39
CA PHE A 163 -4.19 -4.62 8.34
C PHE A 163 -5.11 -3.91 7.36
N ARG A 164 -6.03 -4.69 6.80
CA ARG A 164 -7.19 -4.23 6.04
C ARG A 164 -8.45 -4.63 6.80
N ALA A 165 -9.33 -3.68 7.07
CA ALA A 165 -10.66 -3.91 7.62
C ALA A 165 -11.70 -3.55 6.55
N LEU A 166 -12.50 -4.53 6.15
CA LEU A 166 -13.60 -4.37 5.19
C LEU A 166 -14.93 -4.37 5.96
N TYR A 167 -15.69 -3.30 5.82
CA TYR A 167 -17.04 -3.15 6.36
C TYR A 167 -18.00 -3.29 5.18
N VAL A 168 -19.04 -4.11 5.38
CA VAL A 168 -20.12 -4.31 4.39
C VAL A 168 -21.44 -3.93 5.05
N ASN A 169 -22.20 -3.05 4.42
CA ASN A 169 -23.55 -2.59 4.80
C ASN A 169 -23.64 -2.21 6.29
N GLY A 170 -22.69 -1.37 6.74
CA GLY A 170 -22.58 -0.94 8.14
C GLY A 170 -22.26 -2.05 9.17
N GLY A 171 -21.98 -3.28 8.73
CA GLY A 171 -21.72 -4.43 9.58
C GLY A 171 -20.34 -4.45 10.26
N ALA A 172 -20.07 -5.53 11.00
CA ALA A 172 -18.77 -5.72 11.66
C ALA A 172 -17.64 -5.94 10.64
N PRO A 173 -16.42 -5.41 10.88
CA PRO A 173 -15.35 -5.50 9.91
C PRO A 173 -14.76 -6.90 9.78
N ALA A 174 -14.56 -7.33 8.54
CA ALA A 174 -13.68 -8.44 8.21
C ALA A 174 -12.23 -7.95 8.17
N ILE A 175 -11.45 -8.33 9.20
CA ILE A 175 -10.05 -7.91 9.34
C ILE A 175 -9.12 -8.94 8.70
N LYS A 176 -8.21 -8.48 7.85
CA LYS A 176 -7.19 -9.29 7.18
C LYS A 176 -5.80 -8.66 7.33
N GLU A 177 -4.82 -9.48 7.67
CA GLU A 177 -3.41 -9.08 7.66
C GLU A 177 -2.91 -8.98 6.21
N LEU A 178 -2.36 -7.81 5.85
CA LEU A 178 -1.78 -7.59 4.52
C LEU A 178 -0.30 -7.95 4.48
N SER A 179 0.46 -7.62 5.53
CA SER A 179 1.88 -7.92 5.64
C SER A 179 2.36 -7.89 7.08
N ALA A 180 3.47 -8.58 7.34
CA ALA A 180 4.15 -8.67 8.63
C ALA A 180 5.58 -8.14 8.54
N ARG A 181 6.14 -7.75 9.70
CA ARG A 181 7.52 -7.26 9.84
C ARG A 181 7.77 -5.91 9.16
N ILE A 182 6.73 -5.08 9.15
CA ILE A 182 6.80 -3.69 8.71
C ILE A 182 7.27 -2.85 9.89
N SER A 183 8.39 -2.14 9.75
CA SER A 183 8.96 -1.28 10.81
C SER A 183 8.30 0.09 10.83
N SER A 184 7.94 0.62 9.67
CA SER A 184 7.16 1.85 9.51
C SER A 184 6.22 1.72 8.32
N PHE A 185 5.07 2.38 8.42
CA PHE A 185 4.10 2.49 7.36
C PHE A 185 3.41 3.84 7.49
N THR A 186 3.43 4.63 6.43
CA THR A 186 2.98 6.01 6.46
C THR A 186 2.15 6.35 5.23
N PHE A 187 0.98 6.96 5.45
CA PHE A 187 0.22 7.67 4.43
C PHE A 187 0.56 9.15 4.45
N ILE A 188 0.63 9.75 3.26
CA ILE A 188 0.72 11.20 3.08
C ILE A 188 -0.29 11.57 1.99
N SER A 189 -1.20 12.49 2.30
CA SER A 189 -2.28 12.88 1.40
C SER A 189 -1.94 14.17 0.68
N TYR A 190 -2.33 14.28 -0.58
CA TYR A 190 -2.16 15.49 -1.37
C TYR A 190 -3.42 15.81 -2.17
N GLY A 191 -3.72 17.10 -2.30
CA GLY A 191 -4.67 17.62 -3.28
C GLY A 191 -3.99 18.05 -4.59
N SER A 192 -4.80 18.38 -5.58
CA SER A 192 -4.33 18.80 -6.91
C SER A 192 -5.03 20.07 -7.39
N LYS A 193 -4.25 20.97 -7.99
CA LYS A 193 -4.78 22.14 -8.73
C LYS A 193 -5.60 21.79 -9.98
N ARG A 194 -5.49 20.55 -10.47
CA ARG A 194 -6.23 20.12 -11.67
C ARG A 194 -7.73 20.06 -11.42
N GLU A 195 -8.12 19.81 -10.17
CA GLU A 195 -9.51 19.83 -9.75
C GLU A 195 -9.99 21.26 -9.49
N ASP A 196 -11.22 21.58 -9.91
CA ASP A 196 -11.80 22.92 -9.74
C ASP A 196 -11.89 23.34 -8.26
N LEU A 197 -11.99 22.36 -7.35
CA LEU A 197 -11.94 22.57 -5.91
C LEU A 197 -10.56 23.10 -5.45
N GLY A 198 -9.46 22.56 -5.99
CA GLY A 198 -8.10 22.81 -5.47
C GLY A 198 -7.45 24.12 -5.93
N ARG A 199 -7.97 24.79 -6.96
CA ARG A 199 -7.30 25.97 -7.57
C ARG A 199 -7.09 27.15 -6.62
N ASN A 200 -7.94 27.30 -5.60
CA ASN A 200 -7.94 28.44 -4.70
C ASN A 200 -7.25 28.17 -3.35
N ILE A 201 -6.67 26.98 -3.15
CA ILE A 201 -6.17 26.52 -1.84
C ILE A 201 -4.65 26.36 -1.78
N ASP A 202 -3.98 26.24 -2.92
CA ASP A 202 -2.53 26.32 -2.99
C ASP A 202 -2.11 27.78 -2.81
N LEU A 203 -2.07 28.17 -1.54
CA LEU A 203 -1.74 29.48 -1.02
C LEU A 203 -0.50 29.39 -0.11
N GLY A 204 0.19 28.25 -0.11
CA GLY A 204 1.33 28.00 0.74
C GLY A 204 0.98 27.75 2.21
N ALA A 205 2.03 27.57 3.01
CA ALA A 205 1.97 27.14 4.40
C ALA A 205 1.31 28.15 5.36
N ASP A 206 1.15 29.41 4.96
CA ASP A 206 0.44 30.44 5.71
C ASP A 206 -1.04 30.65 5.29
N GLY A 207 -1.45 30.07 4.14
CA GLY A 207 -2.80 30.16 3.61
C GLY A 207 -3.17 31.55 3.06
N VAL A 208 -2.18 32.38 2.72
CA VAL A 208 -2.37 33.75 2.24
C VAL A 208 -1.73 33.91 0.86
N SER A 209 -2.53 34.34 -0.12
CA SER A 209 -2.01 34.58 -1.47
C SER A 209 -1.03 35.76 -1.53
N GLY A 210 0.01 35.60 -2.34
CA GLY A 210 0.98 36.62 -2.73
C GLY A 210 2.10 36.83 -1.72
N THR A 211 2.32 35.86 -0.82
CA THR A 211 3.35 35.93 0.23
C THR A 211 4.68 35.34 -0.24
N GLY A 212 4.66 34.48 -1.27
CA GLY A 212 5.85 33.82 -1.82
C GLY A 212 6.45 32.81 -0.84
N ASP A 213 5.63 32.25 0.05
CA ASP A 213 6.05 31.22 0.99
C ASP A 213 6.16 29.85 0.32
N ALA A 214 6.67 28.87 1.06
CA ALA A 214 6.90 27.53 0.53
C ALA A 214 5.57 26.80 0.32
N GLY A 215 5.36 26.29 -0.90
CA GLY A 215 4.12 25.62 -1.33
C GLY A 215 3.29 26.49 -2.28
N GLU A 216 3.35 27.82 -2.14
CA GLU A 216 2.52 28.70 -2.98
C GLU A 216 2.89 28.57 -4.47
N GLY A 217 1.89 28.26 -5.28
CA GLY A 217 2.02 28.17 -6.73
C GLY A 217 2.60 26.86 -7.25
N ASP A 218 2.87 25.86 -6.41
CA ASP A 218 3.68 24.70 -6.82
C ASP A 218 2.90 23.60 -7.57
N GLY A 219 1.55 23.64 -7.52
CA GLY A 219 0.69 22.71 -8.24
C GLY A 219 0.23 21.50 -7.43
N ILE A 220 0.70 21.38 -6.19
CA ILE A 220 0.37 20.34 -5.21
C ILE A 220 -0.30 21.03 -4.02
N ILE A 221 -1.30 20.39 -3.43
CA ILE A 221 -1.93 20.93 -2.21
C ILE A 221 -1.56 19.99 -1.07
N SER A 222 -0.75 20.48 -0.14
CA SER A 222 -0.36 19.70 1.05
C SER A 222 -1.51 19.55 2.04
N GLU A 223 -1.44 18.55 2.92
CA GLU A 223 -2.39 18.39 4.06
C GLU A 223 -2.51 19.68 4.88
N ARG A 224 -1.40 20.39 5.04
CA ARG A 224 -1.37 21.66 5.74
C ARG A 224 -2.19 22.73 5.01
N GLU A 225 -2.05 22.86 3.69
CA GLU A 225 -2.83 23.83 2.92
C GLU A 225 -4.33 23.52 2.95
N ILE A 226 -4.69 22.24 2.92
CA ILE A 226 -6.09 21.79 3.06
C ILE A 226 -6.68 22.29 4.39
N ASP A 227 -5.95 22.13 5.50
CA ASP A 227 -6.35 22.55 6.85
C ASP A 227 -6.24 24.07 7.08
N TRP A 228 -5.28 24.76 6.43
CA TRP A 228 -5.03 26.19 6.70
C TRP A 228 -5.96 27.15 5.96
N VAL A 229 -6.42 26.78 4.77
CA VAL A 229 -7.20 27.69 3.91
C VAL A 229 -8.67 27.65 4.27
N GLN A 230 -9.09 28.70 4.97
CA GLN A 230 -10.45 28.85 5.48
C GLN A 230 -11.42 29.38 4.41
N PRO A 231 -12.75 29.32 4.66
CA PRO A 231 -13.75 29.94 3.78
C PRO A 231 -13.49 31.45 3.56
N PRO A 232 -13.78 31.99 2.36
CA PRO A 232 -14.47 31.35 1.23
C PRO A 232 -13.56 30.62 0.23
N ALA A 233 -12.24 30.65 0.41
CA ALA A 233 -11.29 30.09 -0.55
C ALA A 233 -11.10 28.56 -0.39
N GLY A 234 -11.25 28.06 0.83
CA GLY A 234 -11.19 26.64 1.17
C GLY A 234 -12.14 26.27 2.30
N HIS A 235 -11.94 25.09 2.90
CA HIS A 235 -12.78 24.57 3.98
C HIS A 235 -11.99 24.17 5.23
N GLY A 236 -10.72 24.58 5.31
CA GLY A 236 -9.85 24.26 6.43
C GLY A 236 -10.31 24.91 7.74
N ASP A 237 -10.07 24.22 8.86
CA ASP A 237 -10.42 24.72 10.20
C ASP A 237 -9.22 25.02 11.13
N ARG A 238 -7.99 24.72 10.68
CA ARG A 238 -6.72 24.89 11.41
C ARG A 238 -6.61 23.99 12.65
N SER A 239 -7.20 22.81 12.59
CA SER A 239 -7.09 21.78 13.64
C SER A 239 -5.67 21.21 13.75
N GLY A 240 -4.85 21.35 12.71
CA GLY A 240 -3.54 20.72 12.57
C GLY A 240 -3.59 19.38 11.83
N GLY A 241 -4.71 19.04 11.20
CA GLY A 241 -4.90 17.81 10.43
C GLY A 241 -6.01 17.94 9.38
N VAL A 242 -6.19 16.90 8.57
CA VAL A 242 -7.26 16.78 7.58
C VAL A 242 -8.32 15.85 8.16
N ASP A 243 -9.24 16.39 8.95
CA ASP A 243 -10.16 15.60 9.77
C ASP A 243 -11.64 15.97 9.61
N THR A 244 -11.95 17.03 8.85
CA THR A 244 -13.32 17.37 8.51
C THR A 244 -13.75 16.75 7.17
N ALA A 245 -15.05 16.44 7.04
CA ALA A 245 -15.63 15.93 5.80
C ALA A 245 -15.49 16.90 4.61
N ALA A 246 -15.26 18.18 4.85
CA ALA A 246 -15.05 19.17 3.81
C ALA A 246 -13.59 19.20 3.34
N GLU A 247 -12.63 19.05 4.26
CA GLU A 247 -11.20 18.95 3.97
C GLU A 247 -10.86 17.66 3.22
N LEU A 248 -11.45 16.53 3.61
CA LEU A 248 -11.19 15.23 2.98
C LEU A 248 -11.53 15.19 1.48
N LYS A 249 -12.41 16.09 1.01
CA LYS A 249 -12.74 16.24 -0.43
C LYS A 249 -11.60 16.79 -1.27
N TYR A 250 -10.59 17.39 -0.64
CA TYR A 250 -9.42 17.94 -1.32
C TYR A 250 -8.31 16.93 -1.51
N ILE A 251 -8.37 15.77 -0.85
CA ILE A 251 -7.44 14.69 -1.13
C ILE A 251 -7.70 14.24 -2.58
N THR A 252 -6.64 14.07 -3.36
CA THR A 252 -6.65 13.62 -4.77
C THR A 252 -5.57 12.58 -5.06
N SER A 253 -4.50 12.54 -4.26
CA SER A 253 -3.49 11.49 -4.27
C SER A 253 -3.09 11.12 -2.85
N VAL A 254 -2.64 9.88 -2.69
CA VAL A 254 -2.15 9.33 -1.44
C VAL A 254 -0.81 8.67 -1.71
N ALA A 255 0.26 9.19 -1.12
CA ALA A 255 1.54 8.52 -1.10
C ALA A 255 1.61 7.54 0.08
N VAL A 256 2.10 6.36 -0.20
CA VAL A 256 2.24 5.26 0.75
C VAL A 256 3.73 4.93 0.86
N TYR A 257 4.24 4.95 2.08
CA TYR A 257 5.62 4.59 2.40
C TYR A 257 5.63 3.41 3.35
N ALA A 258 6.51 2.44 3.10
CA ALA A 258 6.75 1.34 4.02
C ALA A 258 8.24 1.02 4.15
N GLU A 259 8.61 0.60 5.34
CA GLU A 259 9.91 0.03 5.65
C GLU A 259 9.74 -1.35 6.26
N ALA A 260 10.66 -2.26 5.94
CA ALA A 260 10.70 -3.60 6.53
C ALA A 260 11.98 -3.81 7.34
N ASP A 261 11.81 -4.51 8.47
CA ASP A 261 12.87 -4.98 9.38
C ASP A 261 12.68 -6.50 9.50
N ALA A 262 13.10 -7.22 8.45
CA ALA A 262 12.81 -8.64 8.27
C ALA A 262 13.53 -9.50 9.33
N ASN A 263 14.65 -9.00 9.85
CA ASN A 263 15.53 -9.67 10.79
C ASN A 263 15.30 -9.23 12.27
N ALA A 264 14.46 -8.23 12.51
CA ALA A 264 14.12 -7.65 13.81
C ALA A 264 15.30 -7.02 14.57
N ASP A 265 16.34 -6.57 13.88
CA ASP A 265 17.52 -5.91 14.46
C ASP A 265 17.36 -4.40 14.63
N ARG A 266 16.16 -3.88 14.34
CA ARG A 266 15.79 -2.45 14.38
C ARG A 266 16.50 -1.61 13.32
N LYS A 267 17.01 -2.22 12.26
CA LYS A 267 17.49 -1.53 11.08
C LYS A 267 16.58 -1.84 9.91
N THR A 268 16.35 -0.82 9.10
CA THR A 268 15.60 -0.97 7.86
C THR A 268 16.41 -1.82 6.89
N ASP A 269 15.90 -3.01 6.59
CA ASP A 269 16.48 -3.91 5.58
C ASP A 269 16.07 -3.44 4.17
N SER A 270 14.87 -2.86 4.03
CA SER A 270 14.35 -2.37 2.76
C SER A 270 13.29 -1.28 2.96
N MET A 271 13.23 -0.33 2.03
CA MET A 271 12.22 0.75 1.99
C MET A 271 11.58 0.81 0.61
N LEU A 272 10.27 1.05 0.56
CA LEU A 272 9.52 1.26 -0.68
C LEU A 272 8.49 2.37 -0.45
N GLY A 273 8.39 3.29 -1.42
CA GLY A 273 7.36 4.31 -1.46
C GLY A 273 6.70 4.31 -2.83
N THR A 274 5.40 4.53 -2.86
CA THR A 274 4.63 4.72 -4.10
C THR A 274 3.64 5.85 -3.90
N GLU A 275 3.34 6.59 -4.96
CA GLU A 275 2.26 7.56 -4.97
C GLU A 275 1.11 6.98 -5.78
N ILE A 276 -0.06 6.90 -5.17
CA ILE A 276 -1.27 6.38 -5.80
C ILE A 276 -2.20 7.56 -6.03
N MET A 277 -2.71 7.67 -7.25
CA MET A 277 -3.77 8.60 -7.60
C MET A 277 -5.07 7.81 -7.66
N PRO A 278 -5.75 7.60 -6.51
CA PRO A 278 -7.03 6.92 -6.50
C PRO A 278 -8.05 7.71 -7.34
N PRO A 279 -9.03 7.04 -7.97
CA PRO A 279 -10.05 7.72 -8.76
C PRO A 279 -11.03 8.46 -7.84
N LEU A 280 -10.63 9.63 -7.36
CA LEU A 280 -11.46 10.41 -6.45
C LEU A 280 -12.52 11.16 -7.25
N LEU A 281 -13.79 10.72 -7.07
CA LEU A 281 -15.10 11.26 -7.49
C LEU A 281 -15.30 11.74 -8.94
N ALA A 282 -14.29 12.25 -9.65
CA ALA A 282 -14.40 12.66 -11.05
C ALA A 282 -14.49 11.46 -12.02
N LEU A 283 -14.18 10.24 -11.57
CA LEU A 283 -14.05 9.05 -12.43
C LEU A 283 -15.18 8.01 -12.33
N LYS A 284 -15.98 7.97 -11.25
CA LYS A 284 -17.25 7.20 -11.25
C LYS A 284 -18.13 7.69 -12.43
N ARG A 285 -17.98 8.97 -12.82
CA ARG A 285 -18.63 9.62 -13.98
C ARG A 285 -18.26 9.14 -15.41
N ARG A 286 -17.28 8.24 -15.63
CA ARG A 286 -16.74 7.97 -16.98
C ARG A 286 -16.22 6.55 -17.28
N ARG A 287 -16.72 5.50 -16.65
CA ARG A 287 -16.55 4.14 -17.23
C ARG A 287 -17.79 3.73 -18.00
#